data_AF-A0A838RDR9-F1
#
_entry.id   AF-A0A838RDR9-F1
#
_cell.length_a   1.000
_cell.length_b   1.000
_cell.length_c   1.000
_cell.angle_alpha   90.00
_cell.angle_beta   90.00
_cell.angle_gamma   90.00
#
_symmetry.space_group_name_H-M   'P 1'
#
loop_
_entity.id
_entity.type
_entity.pdbx_description
1 polymer ?
#
loop_
_entity_poly.entity_id
_entity_poly.type
_entity_poly.pdbx_seq_one_letter_code
_entity_poly.pdbx_strand_id
1 'polypeptide(L)'
;MPHSNNYIPISKEVLEQLYLVEGLSQSKIGQCLGVSAKTISNRLAEYGIETRRTEYIEIARETLEELYYEQRMTQKEIGAYLGVSEVTVRKRMAELNLETRGNVEIPREELERLYYEEGWTQEQIAQEFGVAITTISYRMAKYGMEARHVGKYRVEIPREALEKLYYEAGLTHAQIGEKFGVSGATIRNRMIEFGMESRGHWDYVYIDIPKEELYRLYVELEMSAPAIAEIYGCAASVVYRRMQEHGIEVRPNGWDKVKQIIPSKQLEWSPEFAYVIGLLASDGNLRRDANEVKFYSTDRELADSYCRLLGLRPDDISPDEWGVPDAVQVHVYHDTRLEQYKHQY
;
A
#
# COMPACT_ATOMS: atom_id res chain seq x y z
N MET A 1 5.79 1.25 58.13
CA MET A 1 4.32 1.22 58.06
C MET A 1 3.91 -0.10 57.44
N PRO A 2 3.01 -0.88 58.06
CA PRO A 2 2.57 -2.14 57.46
C PRO A 2 1.69 -1.83 56.25
N HIS A 3 2.00 -2.45 55.11
CA HIS A 3 1.19 -2.36 53.90
C HIS A 3 -0.22 -2.85 54.21
N SER A 4 -1.20 -1.96 54.08
CA SER A 4 -2.62 -2.25 54.12
C SER A 4 -2.92 -3.35 53.11
N ASN A 5 -3.04 -4.58 53.61
CA ASN A 5 -3.48 -5.74 52.86
C ASN A 5 -4.95 -5.48 52.50
N ASN A 6 -5.17 -4.92 51.31
CA ASN A 6 -6.48 -4.56 50.80
C ASN A 6 -7.28 -5.85 50.62
N TYR A 7 -8.04 -6.21 51.66
CA TYR A 7 -8.80 -7.45 51.72
C TYR A 7 -9.99 -7.30 50.79
N ILE A 8 -9.81 -7.60 49.51
CA ILE A 8 -10.94 -7.79 48.60
C ILE A 8 -11.56 -9.14 49.03
N PRO A 9 -12.81 -9.14 49.57
CA PRO A 9 -13.47 -10.38 49.95
C PRO A 9 -13.86 -11.12 48.67
N ILE A 10 -12.98 -11.97 48.19
CA ILE A 10 -13.26 -12.87 47.07
C ILE A 10 -14.09 -14.02 47.65
N SER A 11 -15.39 -14.05 47.37
CA SER A 11 -16.26 -15.10 47.89
C SER A 11 -16.03 -16.44 47.18
N LYS A 12 -16.42 -17.53 47.85
CA LYS A 12 -16.31 -18.89 47.30
C LYS A 12 -17.11 -19.02 46.00
N GLU A 13 -18.32 -18.45 45.96
CA GLU A 13 -19.24 -18.52 44.83
C GLU A 13 -18.67 -17.82 43.60
N VAL A 14 -18.01 -16.67 43.79
CA VAL A 14 -17.33 -15.95 42.70
C VAL A 14 -16.19 -16.78 42.11
N LEU A 15 -15.43 -17.48 42.96
CA LEU A 15 -14.35 -18.35 42.47
C LEU A 15 -14.87 -19.61 41.80
N GLU A 16 -15.93 -20.23 42.30
CA GLU A 16 -16.57 -21.38 41.66
C GLU A 16 -17.11 -21.00 40.26
N GLN A 17 -17.80 -19.86 40.16
CA GLN A 17 -18.30 -19.35 38.89
C GLN A 17 -17.16 -19.08 37.90
N LEU A 18 -16.16 -18.28 38.28
CA LEU A 18 -15.09 -17.90 37.35
C LEU A 18 -14.13 -19.05 37.00
N TYR A 19 -13.85 -19.95 37.95
CA TYR A 19 -12.86 -21.02 37.76
C TYR A 19 -13.46 -22.32 37.22
N LEU A 20 -14.61 -22.77 37.73
CA LEU A 20 -15.24 -24.04 37.35
C LEU A 20 -16.22 -23.86 36.19
N VAL A 21 -17.05 -22.82 36.21
CA VAL A 21 -18.10 -22.59 35.19
C VAL A 21 -17.52 -21.89 33.96
N GLU A 22 -16.85 -20.76 34.15
CA GLU A 22 -16.29 -19.97 33.05
C GLU A 22 -14.90 -20.44 32.60
N GLY A 23 -14.26 -21.34 33.36
CA GLY A 23 -12.99 -21.97 32.99
C GLY A 23 -11.78 -21.04 32.97
N LEU A 24 -11.87 -19.84 33.54
CA LEU A 24 -10.80 -18.85 33.53
C LEU A 24 -9.56 -19.34 34.30
N SER A 25 -8.37 -18.98 33.82
CA SER A 25 -7.11 -19.29 34.51
C SER A 25 -6.97 -18.42 35.78
N GLN A 26 -6.25 -18.92 36.79
CA GLN A 26 -6.02 -18.16 38.04
C GLN A 26 -5.39 -16.78 37.79
N SER A 27 -4.55 -16.64 36.76
CA SER A 27 -3.98 -15.35 36.35
C SER A 27 -5.03 -14.42 35.74
N LYS A 28 -5.94 -14.93 34.92
CA LYS A 28 -7.01 -14.13 34.30
C LYS A 28 -8.05 -13.72 35.34
N ILE A 29 -8.40 -14.62 36.28
CA ILE A 29 -9.22 -14.29 37.45
C ILE A 29 -8.54 -13.21 38.30
N GLY A 30 -7.23 -13.31 38.52
CA GLY A 30 -6.45 -12.30 39.23
C GLY A 30 -6.53 -10.93 38.55
N GLN A 31 -6.40 -10.88 37.22
CA GLN A 31 -6.57 -9.64 36.45
C GLN A 31 -7.99 -9.07 36.58
N CYS A 32 -9.03 -9.92 36.46
CA CYS A 32 -10.43 -9.50 36.59
C CYS A 32 -10.76 -8.94 37.97
N LEU A 33 -10.16 -9.50 39.03
CA LEU A 33 -10.41 -9.12 40.42
C LEU A 33 -9.37 -8.13 41.00
N GLY A 34 -8.39 -7.70 40.18
CA GLY A 34 -7.33 -6.78 40.62
C GLY A 34 -6.37 -7.37 41.66
N VAL A 35 -6.21 -8.69 41.70
CA VAL A 35 -5.32 -9.40 42.65
C VAL A 35 -4.31 -10.28 41.94
N SER A 36 -3.25 -10.68 42.67
CA SER A 36 -2.27 -11.61 42.12
C SER A 36 -2.87 -13.01 41.89
N ALA A 37 -2.36 -13.74 40.90
CA ALA A 37 -2.70 -15.15 40.69
C ALA A 37 -2.43 -16.00 41.94
N LYS A 38 -1.42 -15.62 42.74
CA LYS A 38 -1.09 -16.28 44.01
C LYS A 38 -2.19 -16.09 45.06
N THR A 39 -2.81 -14.92 45.11
CA THR A 39 -3.97 -14.65 45.98
C THR A 39 -5.14 -15.57 45.59
N ILE A 40 -5.41 -15.72 44.30
CA ILE A 40 -6.45 -16.64 43.80
C ILE A 40 -6.13 -18.09 44.16
N SER A 41 -4.88 -18.54 43.95
CA SER A 41 -4.42 -19.88 44.34
C SER A 41 -4.63 -20.16 45.83
N ASN A 42 -4.28 -19.21 46.69
CA ASN A 42 -4.46 -19.35 48.14
C ASN A 42 -5.95 -19.44 48.52
N ARG A 43 -6.82 -18.64 47.89
CA ARG A 43 -8.29 -18.68 48.14
C ARG A 43 -8.94 -19.96 47.63
N LEU A 44 -8.53 -20.46 46.47
CA LEU A 44 -9.00 -21.77 45.96
C LEU A 44 -8.64 -22.89 46.94
N ALA A 45 -7.41 -22.87 47.50
CA ALA A 45 -6.98 -23.82 48.52
C ALA A 45 -7.77 -23.68 49.84
N GLU A 46 -8.00 -22.44 50.31
CA GLU A 46 -8.79 -22.15 51.52
C GLU A 46 -10.24 -22.66 51.40
N TYR A 47 -10.85 -22.54 50.22
CA TYR A 47 -12.22 -23.00 49.97
C TYR A 47 -12.33 -24.46 49.53
N GLY A 48 -11.19 -25.18 49.44
CA GLY A 48 -11.15 -26.59 49.03
C GLY A 48 -11.54 -26.83 47.57
N ILE A 49 -11.38 -25.84 46.70
CA ILE A 49 -11.67 -25.97 45.26
C ILE A 49 -10.45 -26.63 44.61
N GLU A 50 -10.64 -27.82 44.04
CA GLU A 50 -9.55 -28.54 43.37
C GLU A 50 -9.03 -27.77 42.17
N THR A 51 -7.72 -27.50 42.18
CA THR A 51 -7.04 -26.86 41.05
C THR A 51 -6.82 -27.88 39.93
N ARG A 52 -7.13 -27.49 38.70
CA ARG A 52 -6.78 -28.24 37.49
C ARG A 52 -5.29 -28.62 37.54
N ARG A 53 -4.99 -29.91 37.64
CA ARG A 53 -3.61 -30.41 37.52
C ARG A 53 -3.19 -30.24 36.06
N THR A 54 -2.06 -29.59 35.84
CA THR A 54 -1.41 -29.65 34.53
C THR A 54 -0.87 -31.06 34.37
N GLU A 55 -1.34 -31.80 33.38
CA GLU A 55 -0.74 -33.08 33.02
C GLU A 55 0.76 -32.84 32.70
N TYR A 56 1.62 -33.62 33.34
CA TYR A 56 3.05 -33.57 33.07
C TYR A 56 3.31 -34.27 31.74
N ILE A 57 3.59 -33.49 30.69
CA ILE A 57 4.02 -34.03 29.41
C ILE A 57 5.53 -34.23 29.49
N GLU A 58 5.97 -35.48 29.54
CA GLU A 58 7.38 -35.82 29.42
C GLU A 58 7.80 -35.63 27.96
N ILE A 59 8.57 -34.58 27.68
CA ILE A 59 9.13 -34.37 26.35
C ILE A 59 10.43 -35.17 26.26
N ALA A 60 10.46 -36.13 25.35
CA ALA A 60 11.63 -36.95 25.05
C ALA A 60 12.76 -36.09 24.44
N ARG A 61 14.00 -36.52 24.65
CA ARG A 61 15.19 -35.81 24.13
C ARG A 61 15.17 -35.78 22.61
N GLU A 62 14.87 -36.91 22.00
CA GLU A 62 14.86 -37.13 20.56
C GLU A 62 13.85 -36.20 19.88
N THR A 63 12.67 -36.02 20.49
CA THR A 63 11.64 -35.08 20.01
C THR A 63 12.13 -33.64 20.01
N LEU A 64 12.87 -33.22 21.04
CA LEU A 64 13.44 -31.87 21.09
C LEU A 64 14.57 -31.72 20.08
N GLU A 65 15.41 -32.74 19.89
CA GLU A 65 16.49 -32.71 18.91
C GLU A 65 15.95 -32.62 17.48
N GLU A 66 14.94 -33.43 17.13
CA GLU A 66 14.27 -33.40 15.84
C GLU A 66 13.61 -32.03 15.59
N LEU A 67 12.70 -31.59 16.48
CA LEU A 67 11.95 -30.36 16.26
C LEU A 67 12.84 -29.11 16.29
N TYR A 68 13.86 -29.09 17.16
CA TYR A 68 14.72 -27.91 17.34
C TYR A 68 15.90 -27.86 16.36
N TYR A 69 16.61 -28.96 16.12
CA TYR A 69 17.79 -28.95 15.25
C TYR A 69 17.44 -29.28 13.80
N GLU A 70 16.61 -30.30 13.55
CA GLU A 70 16.30 -30.76 12.19
C GLU A 70 15.20 -29.91 11.56
N GLN A 71 14.07 -29.75 12.24
CA GLN A 71 12.93 -28.97 11.75
C GLN A 71 13.05 -27.46 12.02
N ARG A 72 14.12 -27.04 12.72
CA ARG A 72 14.48 -25.64 13.01
C ARG A 72 13.40 -24.83 13.75
N MET A 73 12.41 -25.46 14.37
CA MET A 73 11.33 -24.78 15.10
C MET A 73 11.86 -24.03 16.34
N THR A 74 11.30 -22.87 16.65
CA THR A 74 11.61 -22.12 17.88
C THR A 74 11.02 -22.80 19.12
N GLN A 75 11.54 -22.52 20.32
CA GLN A 75 11.00 -23.08 21.58
C GLN A 75 9.50 -22.75 21.77
N LYS A 76 9.05 -21.61 21.23
CA LYS A 76 7.65 -21.19 21.24
C LYS A 76 6.78 -22.03 20.31
N GLU A 77 7.25 -22.27 19.09
CA GLU A 77 6.56 -23.13 18.11
C GLU A 77 6.53 -24.58 18.57
N ILE A 78 7.63 -25.10 19.14
CA ILE A 78 7.69 -26.43 19.75
C ILE A 78 6.67 -26.53 20.88
N GLY A 79 6.56 -25.48 21.72
CA GLY A 79 5.56 -25.43 22.78
C GLY A 79 4.14 -25.54 22.22
N ALA A 80 3.81 -24.73 21.23
CA ALA A 80 2.51 -24.78 20.56
C ALA A 80 2.23 -26.15 19.93
N TYR A 81 3.23 -26.76 19.29
CA TYR A 81 3.13 -28.07 18.64
C TYR A 81 2.88 -29.21 19.64
N LEU A 82 3.57 -29.19 20.78
CA LEU A 82 3.45 -30.21 21.82
C LEU A 82 2.35 -29.92 22.85
N GLY A 83 1.59 -28.82 22.68
CA GLY A 83 0.55 -28.42 23.64
C GLY A 83 1.08 -27.94 24.99
N VAL A 84 2.35 -27.49 25.06
CA VAL A 84 3.01 -27.00 26.28
C VAL A 84 3.45 -25.53 26.14
N SER A 85 3.79 -24.89 27.27
CA SER A 85 4.36 -23.54 27.20
C SER A 85 5.80 -23.55 26.70
N GLU A 86 6.24 -22.47 26.05
CA GLU A 86 7.67 -22.23 25.71
C GLU A 86 8.58 -22.39 26.94
N VAL A 87 8.10 -22.00 28.12
CA VAL A 87 8.83 -22.14 29.38
C VAL A 87 9.08 -23.61 29.72
N THR A 88 8.12 -24.49 29.46
CA THR A 88 8.24 -25.93 29.66
C THR A 88 9.31 -26.51 28.74
N VAL A 89 9.27 -26.16 27.44
CA VAL A 89 10.26 -26.57 26.45
C VAL A 89 11.66 -26.12 26.86
N ARG A 90 11.82 -24.84 27.20
CA ARG A 90 13.12 -24.28 27.63
C ARG A 90 13.67 -24.96 28.89
N LYS A 91 12.82 -25.20 29.89
CA LYS A 91 13.24 -25.93 31.11
C LYS A 91 13.70 -27.34 30.77
N ARG A 92 12.94 -28.06 29.93
CA ARG A 92 13.28 -29.43 29.54
C ARG A 92 14.55 -29.50 28.70
N MET A 93 14.74 -28.58 27.76
CA MET A 93 16.01 -28.45 27.02
C MET A 93 17.20 -28.18 27.96
N ALA A 94 17.02 -27.36 29.00
CA ALA A 94 18.06 -27.11 29.99
C ALA A 94 18.34 -28.34 30.89
N GLU A 95 17.30 -29.05 31.35
CA GLU A 95 17.45 -30.32 32.10
C GLU A 95 18.23 -31.37 31.30
N LEU A 96 18.01 -31.43 29.98
CA LEU A 96 18.66 -32.35 29.07
C LEU A 96 20.01 -31.84 28.53
N ASN A 97 20.47 -30.66 28.96
CA ASN A 97 21.68 -29.99 28.48
C ASN A 97 21.75 -29.86 26.94
N LEU A 98 20.63 -29.57 26.29
CA LEU A 98 20.57 -29.30 24.85
C LEU A 98 21.06 -27.88 24.55
N GLU A 99 21.98 -27.75 23.60
CA GLU A 99 22.54 -26.46 23.18
C GLU A 99 21.48 -25.61 22.47
N THR A 100 21.11 -24.48 23.07
CA THR A 100 20.20 -23.54 22.41
C THR A 100 20.97 -22.74 21.35
N ARG A 101 20.36 -22.57 20.16
CA ARG A 101 20.86 -21.74 19.05
C ARG A 101 21.09 -20.26 19.41
N GLY A 102 20.71 -19.84 20.61
CA GLY A 102 20.83 -18.49 21.10
C GLY A 102 21.93 -18.31 22.12
N ASN A 103 23.20 -18.32 21.68
CA ASN A 103 24.23 -17.42 22.22
C ASN A 103 25.51 -17.48 21.36
N VAL A 104 25.47 -16.97 20.12
CA VAL A 104 26.74 -16.69 19.42
C VAL A 104 27.46 -15.61 20.21
N GLU A 105 28.50 -15.98 20.95
CA GLU A 105 29.30 -15.05 21.73
C GLU A 105 30.14 -14.23 20.75
N ILE A 106 29.94 -12.91 20.77
CA ILE A 106 30.73 -11.96 19.98
C ILE A 106 31.57 -11.20 21.00
N PRO A 107 32.87 -11.51 21.14
CA PRO A 107 33.76 -10.81 22.05
C PRO A 107 33.78 -9.31 21.78
N ARG A 108 34.05 -8.51 22.82
CA ARG A 108 34.08 -7.06 22.70
C ARG A 108 35.15 -6.62 21.71
N GLU A 109 36.33 -7.22 21.79
CA GLU A 109 37.50 -6.89 20.97
C GLU A 109 37.21 -7.14 19.49
N GLU A 110 36.53 -8.25 19.20
CA GLU A 110 36.12 -8.62 17.84
C GLU A 110 35.09 -7.62 17.29
N LEU A 111 34.11 -7.24 18.11
CA LEU A 111 33.09 -6.28 17.73
C LEU A 111 33.66 -4.86 17.54
N GLU A 112 34.61 -4.45 18.39
CA GLU A 112 35.34 -3.18 18.26
C GLU A 112 36.20 -3.15 17.00
N ARG A 113 36.95 -4.24 16.71
CA ARG A 113 37.75 -4.34 15.49
C ARG A 113 36.87 -4.22 14.24
N LEU A 114 35.83 -5.03 14.13
CA LEU A 114 34.94 -5.02 12.96
C LEU A 114 34.23 -3.66 12.81
N TYR A 115 33.76 -3.08 13.90
CA TYR A 115 32.95 -1.85 13.85
C TYR A 115 33.79 -0.57 13.68
N TYR A 116 34.90 -0.43 14.40
CA TYR A 116 35.74 0.78 14.38
C TYR A 116 36.94 0.69 13.44
N GLU A 117 37.68 -0.43 13.44
CA GLU A 117 38.92 -0.57 12.65
C GLU A 117 38.62 -0.94 11.20
N GLU A 118 37.77 -1.95 10.99
CA GLU A 118 37.39 -2.42 9.66
C GLU A 118 36.16 -1.68 9.09
N GLY A 119 35.43 -0.95 9.94
CA GLY A 119 34.37 -0.04 9.53
C GLY A 119 33.06 -0.69 9.09
N TRP A 120 32.81 -1.94 9.46
CA TRP A 120 31.60 -2.70 9.10
C TRP A 120 30.33 -2.10 9.72
N THR A 121 29.20 -2.20 9.01
CA THR A 121 27.88 -1.82 9.56
C THR A 121 27.34 -2.88 10.51
N GLN A 122 26.36 -2.51 11.35
CA GLN A 122 25.73 -3.48 12.26
C GLN A 122 25.07 -4.63 11.49
N GLU A 123 24.56 -4.36 10.28
CA GLU A 123 23.99 -5.35 9.37
C GLU A 123 25.03 -6.35 8.87
N GLN A 124 26.20 -5.87 8.43
CA GLN A 124 27.28 -6.73 7.95
C GLN A 124 27.81 -7.62 9.06
N ILE A 125 27.99 -7.06 10.26
CA ILE A 125 28.41 -7.81 11.44
C ILE A 125 27.33 -8.84 11.81
N ALA A 126 26.05 -8.45 11.80
CA ALA A 126 24.96 -9.37 12.09
C ALA A 126 24.92 -10.56 11.11
N GLN A 127 25.16 -10.31 9.82
CA GLN A 127 25.22 -11.34 8.79
C GLN A 127 26.41 -12.29 9.02
N GLU A 128 27.59 -11.76 9.35
CA GLU A 128 28.79 -12.56 9.62
C GLU A 128 28.59 -13.54 10.78
N PHE A 129 28.01 -13.06 11.88
CA PHE A 129 27.77 -13.89 13.06
C PHE A 129 26.44 -14.67 12.99
N GLY A 130 25.68 -14.56 11.90
CA GLY A 130 24.38 -15.22 11.75
C GLY A 130 23.36 -14.83 12.81
N VAL A 131 23.42 -13.58 13.31
CA VAL A 131 22.53 -13.05 14.35
C VAL A 131 21.63 -11.95 13.81
N ALA A 132 20.59 -11.58 14.57
CA ALA A 132 19.80 -10.40 14.25
C ALA A 132 20.58 -9.11 14.54
N ILE A 133 20.32 -8.05 13.75
CA ILE A 133 20.91 -6.71 13.95
C ILE A 133 20.70 -6.21 15.39
N THR A 134 19.51 -6.48 15.96
CA THR A 134 19.17 -6.13 17.35
C THR A 134 20.11 -6.77 18.38
N THR A 135 20.69 -7.93 18.07
CA THR A 135 21.67 -8.60 18.93
C THR A 135 23.01 -7.86 18.92
N ILE A 136 23.42 -7.35 17.75
CA ILE A 136 24.60 -6.48 17.63
C ILE A 136 24.38 -5.16 18.37
N SER A 137 23.23 -4.50 18.16
CA SER A 137 22.90 -3.25 18.85
C SER A 137 22.87 -3.43 20.38
N TYR A 138 22.30 -4.52 20.87
CA TYR A 138 22.29 -4.87 22.30
C TYR A 138 23.72 -5.06 22.84
N ARG A 139 24.60 -5.75 22.11
CA ARG A 139 25.99 -5.99 22.52
C ARG A 139 26.83 -4.72 22.51
N MET A 140 26.69 -3.89 21.49
CA MET A 140 27.33 -2.58 21.45
C MET A 140 26.93 -1.74 22.68
N ALA A 141 25.64 -1.70 23.02
CA ALA A 141 25.16 -1.01 24.22
C ALA A 141 25.71 -1.63 25.52
N LYS A 142 25.74 -2.97 25.61
CA LYS A 142 26.29 -3.70 26.76
C LYS A 142 27.79 -3.41 26.97
N TYR A 143 28.55 -3.27 25.89
CA TYR A 143 29.99 -2.97 25.94
C TYR A 143 30.31 -1.48 26.00
N GLY A 144 29.30 -0.60 25.99
CA GLY A 144 29.49 0.85 26.01
C GLY A 144 30.14 1.39 24.74
N MET A 145 29.95 0.70 23.61
CA MET A 145 30.45 1.16 22.31
C MET A 145 29.58 2.32 21.82
N GLU A 146 30.21 3.46 21.58
CA GLU A 146 29.53 4.60 20.97
C GLU A 146 29.25 4.31 19.50
N ALA A 147 28.04 4.64 19.04
CA ALA A 147 27.78 4.61 17.61
C ALA A 147 28.82 5.50 16.93
N ARG A 148 29.46 4.99 15.87
CA ARG A 148 30.26 5.85 15.01
C ARG A 148 29.39 7.05 14.68
N HIS A 149 29.95 8.26 14.78
CA HIS A 149 29.33 9.41 14.16
C HIS A 149 29.19 9.04 12.68
N VAL A 150 28.03 8.50 12.30
CA VAL A 150 27.63 8.39 10.92
C VAL A 150 27.37 9.84 10.58
N GLY A 151 28.45 10.53 10.25
CA GLY A 151 28.41 11.78 9.56
C GLY A 151 27.64 11.48 8.29
N LYS A 152 26.32 11.71 8.35
CA LYS A 152 25.73 12.48 7.28
C LYS A 152 26.68 13.66 7.15
N TYR A 153 27.55 13.64 6.15
CA TYR A 153 28.11 14.86 5.62
C TYR A 153 26.91 15.79 5.54
N ARG A 154 26.78 16.72 6.49
CA ARG A 154 25.72 17.70 6.45
C ARG A 154 26.15 18.56 5.28
N VAL A 155 25.68 18.20 4.09
CA VAL A 155 25.82 19.05 2.93
C VAL A 155 25.30 20.39 3.39
N GLU A 156 26.20 21.37 3.44
CA GLU A 156 25.83 22.69 3.90
C GLU A 156 24.94 23.26 2.81
N ILE A 157 23.65 23.34 3.13
CA ILE A 157 22.65 23.92 2.27
C ILE A 157 22.32 25.28 2.89
N PRO A 158 22.81 26.39 2.29
CA PRO A 158 22.54 27.74 2.78
C PRO A 158 21.05 28.06 2.70
N ARG A 159 20.58 28.86 3.66
CA ARG A 159 19.19 29.30 3.70
C ARG A 159 18.82 30.09 2.44
N GLU A 160 19.68 31.00 1.97
CA GLU A 160 19.36 31.80 0.78
C GLU A 160 19.23 30.91 -0.47
N ALA A 161 20.01 29.85 -0.56
CA ALA A 161 19.92 28.90 -1.67
C ALA A 161 18.59 28.13 -1.63
N LEU A 162 18.11 27.74 -0.45
CA LEU A 162 16.80 27.12 -0.29
C LEU A 162 15.66 28.09 -0.61
N GLU A 163 15.71 29.33 -0.13
CA GLU A 163 14.67 30.34 -0.41
C GLU A 163 14.54 30.59 -1.91
N LYS A 164 15.66 30.79 -2.62
CA LYS A 164 15.65 30.96 -4.07
C LYS A 164 15.12 29.74 -4.82
N LEU A 165 15.63 28.55 -4.49
CA LEU A 165 15.23 27.34 -5.22
C LEU A 165 13.78 26.93 -4.92
N TYR A 166 13.30 27.17 -3.70
CA TYR A 166 11.97 26.75 -3.27
C TYR A 166 10.87 27.77 -3.58
N TYR A 167 11.10 29.07 -3.30
CA TYR A 167 10.09 30.12 -3.53
C TYR A 167 10.20 30.77 -4.90
N GLU A 168 11.41 31.12 -5.37
CA GLU A 168 11.58 31.82 -6.66
C GLU A 168 11.55 30.84 -7.84
N ALA A 169 12.27 29.72 -7.75
CA ALA A 169 12.36 28.73 -8.82
C ALA A 169 11.29 27.62 -8.73
N GLY A 170 10.50 27.59 -7.65
CA GLY A 170 9.37 26.68 -7.51
C GLY A 170 9.72 25.18 -7.38
N LEU A 171 10.99 24.80 -7.18
CA LEU A 171 11.43 23.41 -7.19
C LEU A 171 10.90 22.60 -6.00
N THR A 172 10.59 21.33 -6.22
CA THR A 172 10.18 20.40 -5.17
C THR A 172 11.35 20.03 -4.25
N HIS A 173 11.06 19.54 -3.03
CA HIS A 173 12.11 19.05 -2.12
C HIS A 173 12.99 17.97 -2.76
N ALA A 174 12.43 17.12 -3.62
CA ALA A 174 13.18 16.08 -4.32
C ALA A 174 14.16 16.66 -5.35
N GLN A 175 13.70 17.61 -6.18
CA GLN A 175 14.54 18.29 -7.18
C GLN A 175 15.65 19.12 -6.53
N ILE A 176 15.35 19.77 -5.39
CA ILE A 176 16.37 20.47 -4.60
C ILE A 176 17.36 19.44 -4.02
N GLY A 177 16.87 18.32 -3.50
CA GLY A 177 17.70 17.24 -2.97
C GLY A 177 18.69 16.72 -4.00
N GLU A 178 18.24 16.47 -5.23
CA GLU A 178 19.10 16.04 -6.34
C GLU A 178 20.23 17.04 -6.63
N LYS A 179 19.93 18.35 -6.65
CA LYS A 179 20.93 19.41 -6.84
C LYS A 179 22.02 19.42 -5.75
N PHE A 180 21.66 19.07 -4.52
CA PHE A 180 22.58 19.04 -3.38
C PHE A 180 23.12 17.64 -3.07
N GLY A 181 22.78 16.62 -3.87
CA GLY A 181 23.20 15.23 -3.60
C GLY A 181 22.63 14.65 -2.30
N VAL A 182 21.46 15.13 -1.85
CA VAL A 182 20.79 14.69 -0.61
C VAL A 182 19.36 14.25 -0.87
N SER A 183 18.79 13.50 0.07
CA SER A 183 17.37 13.16 0.01
C SER A 183 16.47 14.40 0.14
N GLY A 184 15.30 14.39 -0.50
CA GLY A 184 14.29 15.45 -0.30
C GLY A 184 13.82 15.57 1.16
N ALA A 185 13.90 14.49 1.94
CA ALA A 185 13.65 14.54 3.39
C ALA A 185 14.70 15.39 4.14
N THR A 186 15.96 15.36 3.71
CA THR A 186 17.02 16.23 4.23
C THR A 186 16.69 17.70 3.97
N ILE A 187 16.22 18.04 2.76
CA ILE A 187 15.78 19.40 2.40
C ILE A 187 14.63 19.86 3.27
N ARG A 188 13.59 19.03 3.42
CA ARG A 188 12.44 19.33 4.29
C ARG A 188 12.88 19.61 5.73
N ASN A 189 13.74 18.77 6.30
CA ASN A 189 14.23 18.96 7.66
C ASN A 189 15.05 20.26 7.79
N ARG A 190 15.86 20.58 6.78
CA ARG A 190 16.65 21.82 6.75
C ARG A 190 15.78 23.08 6.65
N MET A 191 14.70 23.02 5.88
CA MET A 191 13.70 24.09 5.81
C MET A 191 12.97 24.29 7.14
N ILE A 192 12.63 23.21 7.85
CA ILE A 192 12.05 23.27 9.19
C ILE A 192 13.03 23.91 10.18
N GLU A 193 14.32 23.53 10.13
CA GLU A 193 15.38 24.14 10.96
C GLU A 193 15.49 25.66 10.74
N PHE A 194 15.29 26.13 9.51
CA PHE A 194 15.31 27.56 9.17
C PHE A 194 13.97 28.27 9.36
N GLY A 195 12.91 27.58 9.80
CA GLY A 195 11.59 28.15 9.98
C GLY A 195 10.92 28.59 8.66
N MET A 196 11.28 27.97 7.54
CA MET A 196 10.68 28.27 6.24
C MET A 196 9.27 27.68 6.15
N GLU A 197 8.30 28.49 5.73
CA GLU A 197 6.92 28.04 5.55
C GLU A 197 6.82 27.09 4.34
N SER A 198 6.21 25.94 4.56
CA SER A 198 5.89 25.03 3.45
C SER A 198 4.81 25.67 2.58
N ARG A 199 5.02 25.57 1.27
CA ARG A 199 3.99 25.85 0.27
C ARG A 199 2.72 25.07 0.59
N GLY A 200 1.56 25.74 0.55
CA GLY A 200 0.26 25.09 0.72
C GLY A 200 0.00 24.14 -0.45
N HIS A 201 -0.95 23.20 -0.31
CA HIS A 201 -1.29 22.30 -1.43
C HIS A 201 -1.77 23.06 -2.69
N TRP A 202 -2.19 24.32 -2.53
CA TRP A 202 -2.56 25.26 -3.59
C TRP A 202 -1.34 25.81 -4.37
N ASP A 203 -0.17 25.89 -3.75
CA ASP A 203 1.04 26.47 -4.32
C ASP A 203 1.81 25.49 -5.24
N TYR A 204 1.54 24.19 -5.13
CA TYR A 204 2.25 23.16 -5.92
C TYR A 204 1.75 23.01 -7.36
N VAL A 205 0.65 23.66 -7.74
CA VAL A 205 0.06 23.50 -9.09
C VAL A 205 -0.50 24.82 -9.63
N TYR A 206 0.25 25.92 -9.49
CA TYR A 206 -0.06 27.11 -10.30
C TYR A 206 0.61 26.95 -11.67
N ILE A 207 -0.01 26.15 -12.54
CA ILE A 207 0.33 26.11 -13.97
C ILE A 207 -0.55 27.14 -14.64
N ASP A 208 0.05 28.26 -15.02
CA ASP A 208 -0.66 29.36 -15.66
C ASP A 208 -1.01 28.95 -17.09
N ILE A 209 -2.31 28.84 -17.37
CA ILE A 209 -2.82 28.68 -18.73
C ILE A 209 -3.59 29.96 -19.02
N PRO A 210 -3.05 30.88 -19.85
CA PRO A 210 -3.71 32.13 -20.20
C PRO A 210 -5.11 31.87 -20.76
N LYS A 211 -6.05 32.78 -20.47
CA LYS A 211 -7.45 32.63 -20.88
C LYS A 211 -7.60 32.44 -22.38
N GLU A 212 -6.88 33.24 -23.16
CA GLU A 212 -6.92 33.25 -24.62
C GLU A 212 -6.44 31.92 -25.20
N GLU A 213 -5.35 31.38 -24.64
CA GLU A 213 -4.78 30.11 -25.08
C GLU A 213 -5.67 28.93 -24.66
N LEU A 214 -6.23 28.96 -23.44
CA LEU A 214 -7.18 27.95 -23.00
C LEU A 214 -8.47 27.95 -23.83
N TYR A 215 -8.97 29.14 -24.19
CA TYR A 215 -10.14 29.29 -25.06
C TYR A 215 -9.84 28.75 -26.45
N ARG A 216 -8.70 29.11 -27.04
CA ARG A 216 -8.26 28.60 -28.34
C ARG A 216 -8.15 27.07 -28.34
N LEU A 217 -7.46 26.48 -27.36
CA LEU A 217 -7.26 25.03 -27.30
C LEU A 217 -8.57 24.27 -27.05
N TYR A 218 -9.42 24.74 -26.16
CA TYR A 218 -10.64 24.02 -25.75
C TYR A 218 -11.86 24.30 -26.63
N VAL A 219 -12.06 25.55 -27.05
CA VAL A 219 -13.25 26.01 -27.78
C VAL A 219 -13.01 26.05 -29.29
N GLU A 220 -11.89 26.62 -29.74
CA GLU A 220 -11.64 26.76 -31.19
C GLU A 220 -11.06 25.50 -31.82
N LEU A 221 -10.14 24.81 -31.11
CA LEU A 221 -9.48 23.59 -31.55
C LEU A 221 -10.14 22.32 -30.99
N GLU A 222 -11.20 22.48 -30.20
CA GLU A 222 -12.03 21.41 -29.62
C GLU A 222 -11.27 20.34 -28.81
N MET A 223 -10.04 20.62 -28.36
CA MET A 223 -9.21 19.65 -27.64
C MET A 223 -9.86 19.22 -26.31
N SER A 224 -9.58 18.00 -25.88
CA SER A 224 -10.04 17.51 -24.57
C SER A 224 -9.18 18.09 -23.44
N ALA A 225 -9.76 18.28 -22.26
CA ALA A 225 -9.00 18.75 -21.09
C ALA A 225 -7.78 17.85 -20.76
N PRO A 226 -7.83 16.50 -20.91
CA PRO A 226 -6.65 15.65 -20.82
C PRO A 226 -5.56 15.95 -21.86
N ALA A 227 -5.91 16.17 -23.13
CA ALA A 227 -4.92 16.50 -24.16
C ALA A 227 -4.26 17.86 -23.91
N ILE A 228 -5.03 18.84 -23.43
CA ILE A 228 -4.48 20.13 -22.96
C ILE A 228 -3.56 19.89 -21.76
N ALA A 229 -3.93 19.00 -20.84
CA ALA A 229 -3.13 18.71 -19.66
C ALA A 229 -1.77 18.08 -20.01
N GLU A 230 -1.72 17.21 -21.03
CA GLU A 230 -0.46 16.65 -21.57
C GLU A 230 0.46 17.75 -22.12
N ILE A 231 -0.07 18.72 -22.87
CA ILE A 231 0.71 19.86 -23.40
C ILE A 231 1.38 20.64 -22.26
N TYR A 232 0.66 20.84 -21.16
CA TYR A 232 1.12 21.63 -20.02
C TYR A 232 1.77 20.79 -18.91
N GLY A 233 1.95 19.48 -19.12
CA GLY A 233 2.56 18.57 -18.14
C GLY A 233 1.81 18.54 -16.80
N CYS A 234 0.48 18.68 -16.83
CA CYS A 234 -0.36 18.80 -15.64
C CYS A 234 -1.46 17.74 -15.59
N ALA A 235 -2.17 17.65 -14.46
CA ALA A 235 -3.37 16.84 -14.38
C ALA A 235 -4.56 17.57 -15.03
N ALA A 236 -5.47 16.85 -15.68
CA ALA A 236 -6.68 17.43 -16.29
C ALA A 236 -7.54 18.26 -15.30
N SER A 237 -7.50 17.92 -14.00
CA SER A 237 -8.15 18.70 -12.94
C SER A 237 -7.65 20.15 -12.85
N VAL A 238 -6.40 20.41 -13.23
CA VAL A 238 -5.80 21.75 -13.29
C VAL A 238 -6.42 22.54 -14.43
N VAL A 239 -6.58 21.91 -15.59
CA VAL A 239 -7.20 22.50 -16.79
C VAL A 239 -8.66 22.87 -16.50
N TYR A 240 -9.45 21.97 -15.92
CA TYR A 240 -10.84 22.25 -15.53
C TYR A 240 -10.93 23.39 -14.51
N ARG A 241 -9.98 23.48 -13.57
CA ARG A 241 -9.91 24.58 -12.61
C ARG A 241 -9.62 25.92 -13.31
N ARG A 242 -8.70 25.94 -14.29
CA ARG A 242 -8.42 27.16 -15.08
C ARG A 242 -9.63 27.58 -15.92
N MET A 243 -10.40 26.64 -16.46
CA MET A 243 -11.65 26.95 -17.16
C MET A 243 -12.63 27.66 -16.21
N GLN A 244 -12.79 27.17 -14.98
CA GLN A 244 -13.64 27.80 -13.97
C GLN A 244 -13.16 29.20 -13.59
N GLU A 245 -11.86 29.38 -13.36
CA GLU A 245 -11.25 30.69 -13.02
C GLU A 245 -11.44 31.73 -14.14
N HIS A 246 -11.30 31.30 -15.40
CA HIS A 246 -11.44 32.18 -16.58
C HIS A 246 -12.89 32.35 -17.07
N GLY A 247 -13.85 31.65 -16.46
CA GLY A 247 -15.25 31.65 -16.84
C GLY A 247 -15.52 30.99 -18.20
N ILE A 248 -14.73 29.98 -18.57
CA ILE A 248 -14.94 29.15 -19.77
C ILE A 248 -15.91 28.03 -19.39
N GLU A 249 -17.04 27.95 -20.10
CA GLU A 249 -18.04 26.91 -19.85
C GLU A 249 -17.47 25.52 -20.17
N VAL A 250 -17.58 24.62 -19.19
CA VAL A 250 -17.15 23.23 -19.35
C VAL A 250 -18.22 22.48 -20.14
N ARG A 251 -17.79 21.77 -21.20
CA ARG A 251 -18.68 20.91 -22.00
C ARG A 251 -19.38 19.89 -21.10
N PRO A 252 -20.66 19.55 -21.34
CA PRO A 252 -21.41 18.61 -20.51
C PRO A 252 -20.68 17.27 -20.33
N ASN A 253 -20.72 16.72 -19.12
CA ASN A 253 -20.15 15.41 -18.80
C ASN A 253 -20.64 14.34 -19.80
N GLY A 254 -19.70 13.70 -20.50
CA GLY A 254 -19.98 12.71 -21.54
C GLY A 254 -19.36 13.06 -22.90
N TRP A 255 -19.05 14.33 -23.16
CA TRP A 255 -18.33 14.74 -24.38
C TRP A 255 -16.91 14.16 -24.44
N ASP A 256 -16.17 14.21 -23.33
CA ASP A 256 -14.76 13.79 -23.29
C ASP A 256 -14.58 12.26 -23.07
N LYS A 257 -15.66 11.49 -22.84
CA LYS A 257 -15.61 10.02 -22.59
C LYS A 257 -16.09 9.17 -23.76
N VAL A 258 -16.60 9.77 -24.83
CA VAL A 258 -17.07 9.04 -26.01
C VAL A 258 -16.07 9.32 -27.13
N LYS A 259 -15.22 8.34 -27.44
CA LYS A 259 -14.44 8.35 -28.67
C LYS A 259 -15.40 8.40 -29.85
N GLN A 260 -15.58 9.58 -30.43
CA GLN A 260 -16.38 9.74 -31.63
C GLN A 260 -15.65 9.07 -32.81
N ILE A 261 -16.14 7.90 -33.23
CA ILE A 261 -15.57 7.13 -34.35
C ILE A 261 -16.00 7.74 -35.71
N ILE A 262 -17.23 8.26 -35.78
CA ILE A 262 -17.79 8.84 -37.00
C ILE A 262 -17.49 10.33 -37.02
N PRO A 263 -16.76 10.87 -38.01
CA PRO A 263 -16.42 12.28 -38.02
C PRO A 263 -17.69 13.15 -38.12
N SER A 264 -17.68 14.32 -37.45
CA SER A 264 -18.88 15.16 -37.30
C SER A 264 -19.52 15.59 -38.63
N LYS A 265 -18.71 15.74 -39.69
CA LYS A 265 -19.17 16.10 -41.03
C LYS A 265 -20.12 15.05 -41.64
N GLN A 266 -19.97 13.78 -41.29
CA GLN A 266 -20.80 12.67 -41.77
C GLN A 266 -22.14 12.59 -41.03
N LEU A 267 -22.28 13.32 -39.91
CA LEU A 267 -23.51 13.42 -39.12
C LEU A 267 -24.33 14.67 -39.47
N GLU A 268 -23.86 15.49 -40.41
CA GLU A 268 -24.65 16.59 -40.98
C GLU A 268 -25.77 16.04 -41.88
N TRP A 269 -26.94 16.68 -41.86
CA TRP A 269 -28.11 16.18 -42.57
C TRP A 269 -27.89 16.21 -44.09
N SER A 270 -27.95 15.03 -44.70
CA SER A 270 -27.69 14.77 -46.12
C SER A 270 -28.54 13.60 -46.60
N PRO A 271 -28.80 13.44 -47.91
CA PRO A 271 -29.47 12.26 -48.44
C PRO A 271 -28.79 10.94 -48.01
N GLU A 272 -27.47 10.95 -47.96
CA GLU A 272 -26.64 9.82 -47.51
C GLU A 272 -26.85 9.50 -46.04
N PHE A 273 -26.83 10.51 -45.16
CA PHE A 273 -27.07 10.29 -43.74
C PHE A 273 -28.53 9.94 -43.45
N ALA A 274 -29.49 10.49 -44.19
CA ALA A 274 -30.90 10.12 -44.12
C ALA A 274 -31.12 8.65 -44.51
N TYR A 275 -30.39 8.15 -45.52
CA TYR A 275 -30.41 6.74 -45.89
C TYR A 275 -29.85 5.85 -44.76
N VAL A 276 -28.75 6.25 -44.13
CA VAL A 276 -28.19 5.56 -42.95
C VAL A 276 -29.18 5.52 -41.78
N ILE A 277 -29.85 6.63 -41.48
CA ILE A 277 -30.90 6.66 -40.44
C ILE A 277 -32.06 5.73 -40.80
N GLY A 278 -32.42 5.63 -42.07
CA GLY A 278 -33.41 4.67 -42.55
C GLY A 278 -33.02 3.21 -42.25
N LEU A 279 -31.77 2.84 -42.54
CA LEU A 279 -31.22 1.52 -42.23
C LEU A 279 -31.17 1.24 -40.71
N LEU A 280 -30.84 2.25 -39.91
CA LEU A 280 -30.84 2.14 -38.45
C LEU A 280 -32.25 2.01 -37.86
N ALA A 281 -33.23 2.67 -38.48
CA ALA A 281 -34.62 2.59 -38.04
C ALA A 281 -35.24 1.22 -38.35
N SER A 282 -34.80 0.54 -39.41
CA SER A 282 -35.28 -0.80 -39.75
C SER A 282 -34.57 -1.89 -38.95
N ASP A 283 -33.23 -1.94 -39.03
CA ASP A 283 -32.43 -3.08 -38.59
C ASP A 283 -31.32 -2.69 -37.60
N GLY A 284 -31.34 -1.43 -37.14
CA GLY A 284 -30.42 -0.93 -36.13
C GLY A 284 -30.82 -1.32 -34.70
N ASN A 285 -29.82 -1.38 -33.81
CA ASN A 285 -30.00 -1.62 -32.38
C ASN A 285 -29.22 -0.60 -31.56
N LEU A 286 -29.91 0.04 -30.62
CA LEU A 286 -29.32 0.96 -29.64
C LEU A 286 -29.13 0.25 -28.31
N ARG A 287 -27.92 0.26 -27.79
CA ARG A 287 -27.64 -0.32 -26.47
C ARG A 287 -28.14 0.63 -25.38
N ARG A 288 -28.88 0.09 -24.40
CA ARG A 288 -29.57 0.90 -23.37
C ARG A 288 -28.64 1.75 -22.49
N ASP A 289 -27.41 1.29 -22.26
CA ASP A 289 -26.47 1.90 -21.30
C ASP A 289 -25.12 2.27 -21.94
N ALA A 290 -25.05 2.30 -23.27
CA ALA A 290 -23.85 2.72 -23.99
C ALA A 290 -24.24 3.57 -25.20
N ASN A 291 -23.44 4.60 -25.51
CA ASN A 291 -23.59 5.42 -26.71
C ASN A 291 -23.08 4.64 -27.95
N GLU A 292 -23.64 3.45 -28.17
CA GLU A 292 -23.26 2.49 -29.20
C GLU A 292 -24.48 2.20 -30.09
N VAL A 293 -24.27 2.27 -31.40
CA VAL A 293 -25.26 1.89 -32.41
C VAL A 293 -24.74 0.67 -33.17
N LYS A 294 -25.57 -0.36 -33.29
CA LYS A 294 -25.27 -1.57 -34.05
C LYS A 294 -26.18 -1.65 -35.27
N PHE A 295 -25.61 -2.05 -36.40
CA PHE A 295 -26.36 -2.38 -37.60
C PHE A 295 -26.07 -3.84 -37.96
N TYR A 296 -27.13 -4.60 -38.22
CA TYR A 296 -27.05 -5.99 -38.62
C TYR A 296 -27.80 -6.19 -39.92
N SER A 297 -27.14 -6.79 -40.91
CA SER A 297 -27.77 -7.15 -42.17
C SER A 297 -27.21 -8.49 -42.66
N THR A 298 -28.10 -9.33 -43.20
CA THR A 298 -27.72 -10.52 -43.98
C THR A 298 -27.37 -10.15 -45.43
N ASP A 299 -27.71 -8.94 -45.86
CA ASP A 299 -27.28 -8.35 -47.12
C ASP A 299 -25.97 -7.56 -46.88
N ARG A 300 -24.89 -8.07 -47.49
CA ARG A 300 -23.55 -7.51 -47.41
C ARG A 300 -23.42 -6.14 -48.08
N GLU A 301 -24.16 -5.88 -49.15
CA GLU A 301 -24.10 -4.59 -49.86
C GLU A 301 -24.67 -3.46 -48.99
N LEU A 302 -25.68 -3.76 -48.17
CA LEU A 302 -26.23 -2.82 -47.20
C LEU A 302 -25.24 -2.53 -46.07
N ALA A 303 -24.57 -3.56 -45.54
CA ALA A 303 -23.55 -3.40 -44.50
C ALA A 303 -22.35 -2.59 -45.01
N ASP A 304 -21.85 -2.90 -46.21
CA ASP A 304 -20.73 -2.19 -46.83
C ASP A 304 -21.11 -0.73 -47.15
N SER A 305 -22.34 -0.49 -47.59
CA SER A 305 -22.85 0.87 -47.81
C SER A 305 -22.98 1.66 -46.50
N TYR A 306 -23.50 1.03 -45.44
CA TYR A 306 -23.57 1.63 -44.11
C TYR A 306 -22.18 2.06 -43.60
N CYS A 307 -21.17 1.17 -43.70
CA CYS A 307 -19.79 1.47 -43.31
C CYS A 307 -19.18 2.61 -44.13
N ARG A 308 -19.33 2.55 -45.45
CA ARG A 308 -18.76 3.55 -46.38
C ARG A 308 -19.36 4.93 -46.15
N LEU A 309 -20.68 5.03 -45.95
CA LEU A 309 -21.35 6.31 -45.76
C LEU A 309 -20.97 6.96 -44.41
N LEU A 310 -20.68 6.17 -43.39
CA LEU A 310 -20.21 6.65 -42.09
C LEU A 310 -18.69 6.78 -41.97
N GLY A 311 -17.93 6.36 -43.00
CA GLY A 311 -16.47 6.43 -43.01
C GLY A 311 -15.80 5.46 -42.01
N LEU A 312 -16.46 4.34 -41.69
CA LEU A 312 -15.94 3.34 -40.76
C LEU A 312 -14.78 2.56 -41.40
N ARG A 313 -13.72 2.29 -40.63
CA ARG A 313 -12.57 1.48 -41.07
C ARG A 313 -12.82 0.00 -40.79
N PRO A 314 -12.09 -0.93 -41.45
CA PRO A 314 -12.22 -2.36 -41.19
C PRO A 314 -12.04 -2.75 -39.72
N ASP A 315 -11.18 -2.03 -38.98
CA ASP A 315 -10.94 -2.26 -37.54
C ASP A 315 -12.09 -1.76 -36.63
N ASP A 316 -13.04 -1.01 -37.19
CA ASP A 316 -14.27 -0.55 -36.52
C ASP A 316 -15.44 -1.56 -36.78
N ILE A 317 -15.14 -2.75 -37.30
CA ILE A 317 -16.09 -3.84 -37.61
C ILE A 317 -15.61 -5.09 -36.85
N SER A 318 -16.41 -5.63 -35.91
CA SER A 318 -16.05 -6.87 -35.21
C SER A 318 -16.32 -8.10 -36.08
N PRO A 319 -15.35 -9.00 -36.26
CA PRO A 319 -15.61 -10.31 -36.86
C PRO A 319 -16.06 -11.27 -35.75
N ASP A 320 -17.37 -11.43 -35.53
CA ASP A 320 -17.89 -12.54 -34.72
C ASP A 320 -18.97 -13.32 -35.47
N GLU A 321 -18.71 -14.62 -35.63
CA GLU A 321 -19.49 -15.60 -36.36
C GLU A 321 -20.66 -16.12 -35.51
N TRP A 322 -21.89 -15.77 -35.88
CA TRP A 322 -23.08 -16.50 -35.46
C TRP A 322 -23.61 -17.32 -36.64
N GLY A 323 -23.01 -18.48 -36.92
CA GLY A 323 -23.60 -19.61 -37.64
C GLY A 323 -24.28 -19.36 -39.01
N VAL A 324 -24.16 -18.16 -39.59
CA VAL A 324 -24.72 -17.78 -40.90
C VAL A 324 -23.54 -17.20 -41.71
N PRO A 325 -23.04 -17.92 -42.73
CA PRO A 325 -21.77 -17.59 -43.40
C PRO A 325 -21.67 -16.20 -44.04
N ASP A 326 -22.80 -15.54 -44.31
CA ASP A 326 -22.86 -14.32 -45.13
C ASP A 326 -23.29 -13.05 -44.37
N ALA A 327 -23.51 -13.12 -43.05
CA ALA A 327 -23.93 -11.96 -42.26
C ALA A 327 -22.74 -11.10 -41.81
N VAL A 328 -22.80 -9.77 -42.01
CA VAL A 328 -21.78 -8.82 -41.55
C VAL A 328 -22.36 -8.00 -40.39
N GLN A 329 -21.68 -8.03 -39.24
CA GLN A 329 -22.05 -7.23 -38.07
C GLN A 329 -21.05 -6.09 -37.88
N VAL A 330 -21.54 -4.85 -37.89
CA VAL A 330 -20.72 -3.66 -37.69
C VAL A 330 -20.87 -3.19 -36.25
N HIS A 331 -19.76 -3.16 -35.51
CA HIS A 331 -19.74 -2.75 -34.10
C HIS A 331 -18.97 -1.46 -33.93
N VAL A 332 -19.66 -0.37 -33.65
CA VAL A 332 -19.01 0.88 -33.25
C VAL A 332 -18.85 0.87 -31.73
N TYR A 333 -17.67 0.50 -31.21
CA TYR A 333 -17.39 0.39 -29.77
C TYR A 333 -16.47 1.49 -29.23
N HIS A 334 -16.60 1.78 -27.93
CA HIS A 334 -15.55 2.47 -27.16
C HIS A 334 -14.57 1.43 -26.60
N ASP A 335 -13.37 1.30 -27.20
CA ASP A 335 -12.35 0.36 -26.71
C ASP A 335 -11.67 0.89 -25.43
N THR A 336 -11.87 0.19 -24.31
CA THR A 336 -11.19 0.45 -23.02
C THR A 336 -10.07 -0.56 -22.74
N ARG A 337 -9.70 -1.43 -23.68
CA ARG A 337 -8.77 -2.55 -23.45
C ARG A 337 -7.33 -2.32 -23.94
N LEU A 338 -7.03 -1.16 -24.53
CA LEU A 338 -5.65 -0.82 -24.95
C LEU A 338 -4.84 0.00 -23.94
N GLU A 339 -5.32 0.24 -22.71
CA GLU A 339 -4.51 0.82 -21.63
C GLU A 339 -4.14 -0.23 -20.57
N GLN A 340 -3.37 -1.23 -20.97
CA GLN A 340 -2.43 -1.90 -20.06
C GLN A 340 -1.02 -1.66 -20.60
N TYR A 341 -0.10 -1.26 -19.70
CA TYR A 341 1.29 -0.78 -19.88
C TYR A 341 1.41 0.75 -20.04
N LYS A 342 2.12 1.52 -19.19
CA LYS A 342 3.00 1.27 -18.04
C LYS A 342 3.00 2.55 -17.18
N HIS A 343 2.66 2.44 -15.90
CA HIS A 343 3.29 3.28 -14.89
C HIS A 343 4.17 2.40 -14.01
N GLN A 344 5.48 2.46 -14.31
CA GLN A 344 6.49 2.33 -13.28
C GLN A 344 6.61 3.71 -12.62
N TYR A 345 6.33 3.72 -11.33
CA TYR A 345 6.51 4.78 -10.31
C TYR A 345 5.62 6.02 -10.40
#